data_AF-A0A7Y2N3P2-F1
#
_entry.id   AF-A0A7Y2N3P2-F1
#
_cell.length_a   1.000
_cell.length_b   1.000
_cell.length_c   1.000
_cell.angle_alpha   90.00
_cell.angle_beta   90.00
_cell.angle_gamma   90.00
#
_symmetry.space_group_name_H-M   'P 1'
#
loop_
_entity.id
_entity.type
_entity.pdbx_description
1 polymer ?
#
loop_
_entity_poly.entity_id
_entity_poly.type
_entity_poly.pdbx_seq_one_letter_code
_entity_poly.pdbx_strand_id
1 'polypeptide(L)' 'MRIGLVIYGSLDTLTGGYLYDKIVTEELKQRGHEIEVISLPPGSYRLNLLRGLFTSPAILLKMQSCDVLLQDELCHPSLL' A
#
# COMPACT_ATOMS: atom_id res chain seq x y z
N MET A 1 5.15 14.80 6.85
CA MET A 1 3.87 14.25 6.35
C MET A 1 3.93 12.75 6.49
N ARG A 2 2.80 12.16 6.87
CA ARG A 2 2.62 10.72 6.96
C ARG A 2 2.00 10.23 5.67
N ILE A 3 2.74 9.42 4.92
CA ILE A 3 2.34 8.90 3.63
C ILE A 3 2.08 7.40 3.80
N GLY A 4 0.86 6.97 3.48
CA GLY A 4 0.49 5.56 3.45
C GLY A 4 0.81 4.98 2.09
N LEU A 5 1.64 3.94 2.02
CA LEU A 5 1.88 3.17 0.81
C LEU A 5 1.09 1.86 0.85
N VAL A 6 0.17 1.68 -0.09
CA VAL A 6 -0.64 0.47 -0.23
C VAL A 6 -0.04 -0.43 -1.30
N ILE A 7 0.39 -1.62 -0.90
CA ILE A 7 0.96 -2.67 -1.77
C ILE A 7 0.35 -4.02 -1.43
N TYR A 8 0.35 -4.95 -2.38
CA TYR A 8 0.23 -6.37 -2.01
C TYR A 8 1.56 -6.89 -1.50
N GLY A 9 1.57 -7.82 -0.55
CA GLY A 9 2.82 -8.46 -0.11
C GLY A 9 3.74 -7.53 0.69
N SER A 10 5.06 -7.68 0.57
CA SER A 10 6.04 -6.92 1.36
C SER A 10 7.04 -6.17 0.48
N LEU A 11 7.45 -4.97 0.93
CA LEU A 11 8.58 -4.22 0.37
C LEU A 11 9.91 -4.98 0.41
N ASP A 12 10.03 -6.02 1.24
CA ASP A 12 11.22 -6.87 1.30
C ASP A 12 11.35 -7.78 0.06
N THR A 13 10.30 -7.86 -0.76
CA THR A 13 10.30 -8.65 -1.99
C THR A 13 11.08 -7.88 -3.06
N LEU A 14 12.35 -8.21 -3.30
CA LEU A 14 13.21 -7.47 -4.24
C LEU A 14 13.05 -7.89 -5.71
N THR A 15 11.83 -8.13 -6.19
CA THR A 15 11.57 -8.51 -7.59
C THR A 15 10.49 -7.64 -8.23
N GLY A 16 10.66 -7.27 -9.50
CA GLY A 16 9.65 -6.54 -10.28
C GLY A 16 9.26 -5.18 -9.67
N GLY A 17 7.95 -4.90 -9.62
CA GLY A 17 7.37 -3.62 -9.17
C GLY A 17 7.74 -3.20 -7.75
N TYR A 18 8.01 -4.17 -6.87
CA TYR A 18 8.40 -3.90 -5.48
C TYR A 18 9.74 -3.14 -5.35
N LEU A 19 10.63 -3.24 -6.35
CA LEU A 19 11.87 -2.45 -6.36
C LEU A 19 11.57 -0.96 -6.56
N TYR A 20 10.58 -0.65 -7.40
CA TYR A 20 10.14 0.72 -7.61
C TYR A 20 9.54 1.31 -6.34
N ASP A 21 8.64 0.56 -5.68
CA ASP A 21 8.05 0.97 -4.40
C ASP A 21 9.12 1.23 -3.33
N LYS A 22 10.15 0.39 -3.29
CA LYS A 22 11.29 0.57 -2.39
C LYS A 22 12.04 1.87 -2.68
N ILE A 23 12.39 2.14 -3.94
CA ILE A 23 13.10 3.37 -4.32
C ILE A 23 12.24 4.59 -3.97
N VAL A 24 10.95 4.58 -4.30
CA VAL A 24 10.04 5.69 -4.00
C VAL A 24 9.94 5.94 -2.50
N THR A 25 9.79 4.88 -1.70
CA THR A 25 9.71 5.03 -0.24
C THR A 25 11.02 5.50 0.39
N GLU A 26 12.17 5.04 -0.10
CA GLU A 26 13.48 5.51 0.34
C GLU A 26 13.67 6.99 0.04
N GLU A 27 13.35 7.44 -1.18
CA GLU A 27 13.43 8.84 -1.59
C GLU A 27 12.51 9.75 -0.76
N LEU A 28 11.28 9.32 -0.50
CA LEU A 28 10.34 10.08 0.33
C LEU A 28 10.80 10.16 1.79
N LYS A 29 11.36 9.07 2.34
CA LYS A 29 11.97 9.09 3.68
C LYS A 29 13.14 10.04 3.75
N GLN A 30 14.02 10.05 2.75
CA GLN A 30 15.16 10.97 2.69
C GLN A 30 14.73 12.45 2.66
N ARG A 31 13.54 12.74 2.13
CA ARG A 31 12.93 14.08 2.14
C ARG A 31 12.24 14.44 3.47
N GLY A 32 12.31 13.57 4.48
CA GLY A 32 11.74 13.79 5.81
C GLY A 32 10.26 13.41 5.94
N HIS A 33 9.74 12.56 5.03
CA HIS A 33 8.39 12.02 5.15
C HIS A 33 8.38 10.71 5.96
N GLU A 34 7.32 10.51 6.73
CA GLU A 34 7.06 9.24 7.42
C GLU A 34 6.29 8.32 6.46
N ILE A 35 6.78 7.10 6.27
CA ILE A 35 6.13 6.12 5.40
C ILE A 35 5.51 5.02 6.25
N GLU A 36 4.20 4.85 6.11
CA GLU A 36 3.48 3.71 6.65
C GLU A 36 3.13 2.73 5.53
N VAL A 37 3.65 1.51 5.64
CA VAL A 37 3.41 0.47 4.64
C VAL A 37 2.15 -0.31 5.04
N ILE A 38 1.14 -0.24 4.19
CA ILE A 38 -0.13 -0.93 4.33
C ILE A 38 -0.11 -2.12 3.38
N SER A 39 0.37 -3.25 3.91
CA SER A 39 0.43 -4.51 3.19
C SER A 39 -0.95 -5.16 3.11
N LEU A 40 -1.39 -5.44 1.89
CA LEU A 40 -2.59 -6.22 1.59
C LEU A 40 -2.20 -7.66 1.21
N PRO A 41 -3.01 -8.66 1.57
CA PRO A 41 -2.77 -10.03 1.13
C PRO A 41 -2.95 -10.14 -0.39
N PRO A 42 -1.96 -10.69 -1.14
CA PRO A 42 -2.14 -10.94 -2.56
C PRO A 42 -3.26 -11.96 -2.81
N GLY A 43 -3.78 -11.96 -4.04
CA GLY A 43 -4.90 -12.80 -4.40
C GLY A 43 -5.27 -12.64 -5.87
N SER A 44 -6.21 -13.46 -6.35
CA SER A 44 -6.80 -13.27 -7.67
C SER A 44 -7.62 -11.98 -7.71
N TYR A 45 -7.76 -11.38 -8.89
CA TYR A 45 -8.50 -10.12 -9.08
C TYR A 45 -9.89 -10.12 -8.42
N ARG A 46 -10.65 -11.21 -8.60
CA ARG A 46 -12.00 -11.36 -8.03
C ARG A 46 -12.00 -11.40 -6.50
N LEU A 47 -11.02 -12.08 -5.91
CA LEU A 47 -10.88 -12.16 -4.46
C LEU A 47 -10.50 -10.80 -3.87
N ASN A 48 -9.62 -10.07 -4.56
CA ASN A 48 -9.21 -8.72 -4.18
C ASN A 48 -10.37 -7.73 -4.29
N LEU A 49 -11.19 -7.82 -5.35
CA LEU A 49 -12.40 -7.02 -5.50
C LEU A 49 -13.39 -7.23 -4.34
N LEU A 50 -13.64 -8.50 -3.97
CA LEU A 50 -14.48 -8.80 -2.80
C LEU A 50 -13.88 -8.28 -1.50
N ARG A 51 -12.55 -8.28 -1.36
CA ARG A 51 -11.87 -7.73 -0.18
C ARG A 51 -12.00 -6.20 -0.08
N GLY A 52 -12.04 -5.48 -1.20
CA GLY A 52 -12.30 -4.03 -1.18
C GLY A 52 -13.61 -3.68 -0.50
N LEU A 53 -14.67 -4.44 -0.84
CA LEU A 53 -15.99 -4.32 -0.22
C LEU A 53 -16.02 -4.67 1.28
N PHE A 54 -15.07 -5.46 1.76
CA PHE A 54 -14.95 -5.91 3.16
C PHE A 54 -13.61 -5.50 3.78
N THR A 55 -13.18 -4.25 3.53
CA THR A 55 -11.92 -3.74 4.04
C THR A 55 -11.90 -3.78 5.57
N SER A 56 -10.85 -4.34 6.16
CA SER A 56 -10.70 -4.44 7.61
C SER A 56 -10.70 -3.04 8.25
N PRO A 57 -11.42 -2.81 9.37
CA PRO A 57 -11.40 -1.54 10.09
C PRO A 57 -9.99 -1.07 10.46
N ALA A 58 -9.09 -2.02 10.75
CA ALA A 58 -7.69 -1.72 11.08
C ALA A 58 -6.93 -1.12 9.88
N ILE A 59 -7.22 -1.60 8.66
CA ILE A 59 -6.62 -1.07 7.43
C ILE A 59 -7.17 0.34 7.18
N LEU A 60 -8.48 0.51 7.31
CA LEU A 60 -9.13 1.82 7.13
C LEU A 60 -8.58 2.87 8.11
N LEU A 61 -8.41 2.51 9.38
CA LEU A 61 -7.84 3.40 10.40
C LEU A 61 -6.41 3.83 10.06
N LYS A 62 -5.57 2.90 9.57
CA LYS A 62 -4.21 3.23 9.10
C LYS A 62 -4.26 4.20 7.93
N MET A 63 -5.12 3.93 6.95
CA MET A 63 -5.30 4.80 5.78
C MET A 63 -5.76 6.21 6.18
N GLN A 64 -6.71 6.31 7.12
CA GLN A 64 -7.20 7.60 7.65
C GLN A 64 -6.16 8.36 8.46
N SER A 65 -5.16 7.68 9.02
CA SER A 65 -4.08 8.32 9.79
C SER A 65 -2.99 8.95 8.91
N CYS A 66 -3.05 8.75 7.59
CA CYS A 66 -2.09 9.28 6.63
C CYS A 66 -2.61 10.58 5.99
N ASP A 67 -1.71 11.52 5.73
CA ASP A 67 -1.99 12.76 5.00
C ASP A 67 -2.22 12.50 3.50
N VAL A 68 -1.48 11.53 2.95
CA VAL A 68 -1.50 11.13 1.53
C VAL A 68 -1.45 9.62 1.44
N LEU A 69 -2.21 9.05 0.52
CA LEU A 69 -2.18 7.63 0.17
C LEU A 69 -1.56 7.46 -1.22
N LEU A 70 -0.48 6.69 -1.29
CA LEU A 70 0.11 6.19 -2.52
C LEU A 70 -0.28 4.73 -2.69
N GLN A 71 -0.63 4.37 -3.91
CA GLN A 71 -1.17 3.06 -4.21
C GLN A 71 -0.47 2.48 -5.43
N ASP A 72 -0.02 1.23 -5.33
CA ASP A 72 0.40 0.43 -6.48
C ASP A 72 -0.82 0.19 -7.40
N GLU A 73 -0.63 0.32 -8.72
CA GLU A 73 -1.67 0.14 -9.74
C GLU A 73 -2.50 -1.14 -9.52
N LEU A 74 -1.87 -2.25 -9.14
CA LEU A 74 -2.52 -3.54 -8.95
C LEU A 74 -3.45 -3.56 -7.73
N CYS A 75 -3.26 -2.67 -6.76
CA CYS A 75 -4.08 -2.63 -5.55
C CYS A 75 -5.49 -2.09 -5.78
N HIS A 76 -5.79 -1.50 -6.95
CA HIS A 76 -7.09 -0.85 -7.21
C HIS A 76 -8.33 -1.71 -6.91
N PRO A 77 -8.35 -3.05 -7.12
CA PRO A 77 -9.53 -3.85 -6.83
C PRO A 77 -9.83 -3.94 -5.33
N SER A 78 -8.79 -3.88 -4.48
CA SER A 78 -8.94 -4.01 -3.03
C SER A 78 -9.27 -2.70 -2.32
N LEU A 79 -9.39 -1.58 -3.05
CA LEU A 79 -9.67 -0.25 -2.50
C LEU A 79 -10.95 0.39 -3.09
N LEU A 80 -11.80 -0.42 -3.73
CA LEU A 80 -13.12 -0.02 -4.25
C LEU A 80 -14.18 0.04 -3.14
#